data_AF-A0A8C7BMR2-F1
#
_entry.id   AF-A0A8C7BMR2-F1
#
_cell.length_a   1.000
_cell.length_b   1.000
_cell.length_c   1.000
_cell.angle_alpha   90.00
_cell.angle_beta   90.00
_cell.angle_gamma   90.00
#
_symmetry.space_group_name_H-M   'P 1'
#
loop_
_entity.id
_entity.type
_entity.pdbx_description
1 polymer ?
#
loop_
_entity_poly.entity_id
_entity_poly.type
_entity_poly.pdbx_seq_one_letter_code
_entity_poly.pdbx_strand_id
1 'polypeptide(L)'
;MDLEGITVSVIKRAETARLSSFIGAIAIGDLVKSTLGPKGMDKILLSSGRDASLMATNDGATILKNIGVDNPAAKVLVDIHLYQVTFLYLQTLFFSGFRA
;
A
#
# COMPACT_ATOMS: atom_id res chain seq x y z
N MET A 1 11.82 -38.90 6.22
CA MET A 1 11.02 -37.66 6.15
C MET A 1 9.60 -38.10 5.95
N ASP A 2 8.87 -38.06 7.02
CA ASP A 2 7.67 -38.87 7.23
C ASP A 2 6.48 -38.00 6.81
N LEU A 3 5.38 -38.60 6.34
CA LEU A 3 4.26 -37.84 5.77
C LEU A 3 3.69 -36.79 6.75
N GLU A 4 3.75 -37.04 8.06
CA GLU A 4 3.38 -36.05 9.08
C GLU A 4 4.34 -34.85 9.17
N GLY A 5 5.64 -35.05 8.93
CA GLY A 5 6.60 -33.96 8.89
C GLY A 5 6.36 -33.02 7.70
N ILE A 6 5.89 -33.58 6.58
CA ILE A 6 5.53 -32.79 5.39
C ILE A 6 4.27 -31.95 5.67
N THR A 7 3.21 -32.55 6.22
CA THR A 7 1.95 -31.83 6.48
C THR A 7 2.12 -30.69 7.50
N VAL A 8 2.86 -30.92 8.59
CA VAL A 8 3.16 -29.87 9.59
C VAL A 8 3.96 -28.73 8.98
N SER A 9 4.95 -29.03 8.12
CA SER A 9 5.76 -28.00 7.47
C SER A 9 4.95 -27.13 6.50
N VAL A 10 4.00 -27.73 5.78
CA VAL A 10 3.10 -27.03 4.84
C VAL A 10 2.15 -26.12 5.60
N ILE A 11 1.54 -26.60 6.69
CA ILE A 11 0.63 -25.81 7.53
C ILE A 11 1.38 -24.60 8.14
N LYS A 12 2.59 -24.82 8.67
CA LYS A 12 3.40 -23.74 9.27
C LYS A 12 3.80 -22.67 8.24
N ARG A 13 4.14 -23.07 7.01
CA ARG A 13 4.42 -22.12 5.91
C ARG A 13 3.17 -21.32 5.53
N ALA A 14 2.02 -21.97 5.45
CA ALA A 14 0.75 -21.31 5.13
C ALA A 14 0.35 -20.29 6.22
N GLU A 15 0.50 -20.66 7.49
CA GLU A 15 0.25 -19.77 8.63
C GLU A 15 1.18 -18.55 8.60
N THR A 16 2.47 -18.76 8.37
CA THR A 16 3.46 -17.67 8.27
C THR A 16 3.10 -16.69 7.13
N ALA A 17 2.70 -17.20 5.97
CA ALA A 17 2.29 -16.37 4.82
C ALA A 17 1.01 -15.54 5.11
N ARG A 18 0.08 -16.09 5.89
CA ARG A 18 -1.12 -15.36 6.33
C ARG A 18 -0.76 -14.24 7.29
N LEU A 19 0.07 -14.53 8.29
CA LEU A 19 0.52 -13.54 9.27
C LEU A 19 1.30 -12.41 8.60
N SER A 20 2.22 -12.74 7.68
CA SER A 20 2.95 -11.71 6.94
C SER A 20 1.99 -10.82 6.15
N SER A 21 0.99 -11.40 5.48
CA SER A 21 -0.01 -10.63 4.72
C SER A 21 -0.79 -9.66 5.61
N PHE A 22 -1.19 -10.10 6.80
CA PHE A 22 -1.92 -9.27 7.76
C PHE A 22 -1.08 -8.10 8.28
N ILE A 23 0.18 -8.39 8.65
CA ILE A 23 1.12 -7.36 9.11
C ILE A 23 1.37 -6.32 8.01
N GLY A 24 1.56 -6.76 6.76
CA GLY A 24 1.75 -5.86 5.63
C GLY A 24 0.56 -4.91 5.44
N ALA A 25 -0.66 -5.44 5.51
CA ALA A 25 -1.87 -4.63 5.39
C ALA A 25 -2.01 -3.60 6.52
N ILE A 26 -1.75 -4.01 7.77
CA ILE A 26 -1.79 -3.10 8.92
C ILE A 26 -0.73 -2.00 8.79
N ALA A 27 0.49 -2.35 8.39
CA ALA A 27 1.58 -1.38 8.25
C ALA A 27 1.23 -0.26 7.25
N ILE A 28 0.61 -0.63 6.12
CA ILE A 28 0.12 0.34 5.13
C ILE A 28 -1.00 1.20 5.71
N GLY A 29 -1.94 0.57 6.44
CA GLY A 29 -3.02 1.27 7.11
C GLY A 29 -2.51 2.32 8.11
N ASP A 30 -1.58 1.95 8.98
CA ASP A 30 -1.01 2.85 9.98
C ASP A 30 -0.19 3.98 9.35
N LEU A 31 0.53 3.69 8.26
CA LEU A 31 1.28 4.69 7.51
C LEU A 31 0.36 5.82 7.00
N VAL A 32 -0.74 5.46 6.34
CA VAL A 32 -1.67 6.43 5.72
C VAL A 32 -2.61 7.04 6.75
N LYS A 33 -3.06 6.28 7.75
CA LYS A 33 -4.01 6.75 8.77
C LYS A 33 -3.56 8.04 9.44
N SER A 34 -2.26 8.16 9.70
CA SER A 34 -1.68 9.33 10.35
C SER A 34 -1.66 10.60 9.49
N THR A 35 -1.94 10.50 8.19
CA THR A 35 -2.01 11.65 7.27
C THR A 35 -3.45 12.11 7.02
N LEU A 36 -4.45 11.40 7.54
CA LEU A 36 -5.86 11.71 7.34
C LEU A 36 -6.35 12.82 8.29
N GLY A 37 -7.09 13.77 7.74
CA GLY A 37 -7.81 14.81 8.48
C GLY A 37 -7.07 16.14 8.63
N PRO A 38 -7.70 17.15 9.26
CA PRO A 38 -7.18 18.52 9.34
C PRO A 38 -5.92 18.66 10.22
N LYS A 39 -5.58 17.63 11.00
CA LYS A 39 -4.32 17.51 11.76
C LYS A 39 -3.46 16.34 11.26
N GLY A 40 -3.60 15.97 9.98
CA GLY A 40 -2.77 14.95 9.36
C GLY A 40 -1.29 15.31 9.46
N MET A 41 -0.46 14.32 9.75
CA MET A 41 1.00 14.49 9.82
C MET A 41 1.62 14.36 8.44
N ASP A 42 2.58 15.23 8.14
CA ASP A 42 3.43 15.07 6.96
C ASP A 42 4.36 13.86 7.14
N LYS A 43 4.61 13.17 6.03
CA LYS A 43 5.61 12.12 5.90
C LYS A 43 6.79 12.65 5.12
N ILE A 44 7.98 12.44 5.67
CA ILE A 44 9.23 12.70 4.99
C ILE A 44 9.61 11.44 4.23
N LEU A 45 9.56 11.52 2.91
CA LEU A 45 9.95 10.48 1.98
C LEU A 45 11.38 10.74 1.53
N LEU A 46 12.21 9.70 1.59
CA LEU A 46 13.56 9.71 1.05
C LEU A 46 13.62 8.76 -0.13
N SER A 47 13.95 9.29 -1.30
CA SER A 47 14.21 8.47 -2.48
C SER A 47 15.57 7.79 -2.38
N SER A 48 15.62 6.49 -2.67
CA SER A 48 16.86 5.72 -2.70
C SER A 48 17.52 5.89 -4.06
N GLY A 49 18.45 6.84 -4.19
CA GLY A 49 19.13 7.17 -5.45
C GLY A 49 20.38 8.04 -5.28
N ARG A 50 21.12 8.29 -6.38
CA ARG A 50 22.33 9.13 -6.40
C ARG A 50 22.04 10.61 -6.09
N ASP A 51 20.85 11.07 -6.47
CA ASP A 51 20.25 12.33 -6.00
C ASP A 51 19.16 11.97 -5.00
N ALA A 52 19.54 11.81 -3.73
CA ALA A 52 18.60 11.54 -2.65
C ALA A 52 17.67 12.74 -2.45
N SER A 53 16.55 12.76 -3.18
CA SER A 53 15.53 13.77 -3.03
C SER A 53 14.72 13.52 -1.75
N LEU A 54 14.63 14.57 -0.95
CA LEU A 54 13.80 14.64 0.25
C LEU A 54 12.47 15.30 -0.13
N MET A 55 11.36 14.62 0.16
CA MET A 55 10.02 15.14 -0.08
C MET A 55 9.18 15.00 1.18
N ALA A 56 8.65 16.10 1.69
CA ALA A 56 7.63 16.07 2.75
C ALA A 56 6.23 16.14 2.11
N THR A 57 5.32 15.23 2.49
CA THR A 57 3.96 15.20 1.96
C THR A 57 2.97 14.55 2.94
N ASN A 58 1.73 15.02 2.95
CA ASN A 58 0.60 14.39 3.64
C ASN A 58 -0.34 13.61 2.70
N ASP A 59 -0.10 13.67 1.38
CA ASP A 59 -0.97 13.00 0.42
C ASP A 59 -0.72 11.49 0.43
N GLY A 60 -1.75 10.73 0.84
CA GLY A 60 -1.72 9.27 0.91
C GLY A 60 -1.39 8.63 -0.44
N ALA A 61 -1.88 9.18 -1.55
CA ALA A 61 -1.60 8.61 -2.87
C ALA A 61 -0.11 8.76 -3.23
N THR A 62 0.46 9.95 -2.97
CA THR A 62 1.89 10.20 -3.16
C THR A 62 2.75 9.32 -2.24
N ILE A 63 2.37 9.15 -0.98
CA ILE A 63 3.08 8.28 -0.04
C ILE A 63 3.08 6.83 -0.55
N LEU A 64 1.91 6.29 -0.89
CA LEU A 64 1.77 4.91 -1.34
C LEU A 64 2.49 4.63 -2.66
N LYS A 65 2.64 5.64 -3.53
CA LYS A 65 3.38 5.52 -4.79
C LYS A 65 4.91 5.45 -4.61
N ASN A 66 5.43 6.02 -3.52
CA ASN A 66 6.87 6.16 -3.29
C ASN A 66 7.43 5.18 -2.25
N ILE A 67 6.59 4.40 -1.57
CA ILE A 67 7.04 3.39 -0.60
C ILE A 67 7.53 2.12 -1.28
N GLY A 68 8.64 1.57 -0.78
CA GLY A 68 9.10 0.22 -1.14
C GLY A 68 8.30 -0.83 -0.38
N VAL A 69 7.54 -1.67 -1.09
CA VAL A 69 6.67 -2.69 -0.48
C VAL A 69 7.07 -4.07 -0.99
N ASP A 70 7.66 -4.88 -0.09
CA ASP A 70 8.04 -6.26 -0.38
C ASP A 70 6.92 -7.27 -0.07
N ASN A 71 5.94 -6.86 0.73
CA ASN A 71 4.85 -7.74 1.12
C ASN A 71 3.79 -7.85 0.02
N PRO A 72 3.43 -9.08 -0.43
CA PRO A 72 2.47 -9.27 -1.53
C PRO A 72 1.09 -8.66 -1.25
N ALA A 73 0.58 -8.78 -0.02
CA ALA A 73 -0.73 -8.26 0.34
C ALA A 73 -0.73 -6.72 0.37
N ALA A 74 0.33 -6.13 0.92
CA ALA A 74 0.50 -4.68 0.93
C ALA A 74 0.60 -4.11 -0.51
N LYS A 75 1.28 -4.81 -1.42
CA LYS A 75 1.37 -4.41 -2.83
C LYS A 75 0.00 -4.39 -3.50
N VAL A 76 -0.81 -5.43 -3.30
CA VAL A 76 -2.19 -5.47 -3.82
C VAL A 76 -3.03 -4.32 -3.28
N LEU A 77 -2.87 -3.95 -2.00
CA LEU A 77 -3.59 -2.81 -1.41
C LEU A 77 -3.20 -1.47 -2.04
N VAL A 78 -1.89 -1.25 -2.30
CA VAL A 78 -1.40 -0.07 -3.00
C VAL A 78 -1.98 -0.01 -4.41
N ASP A 79 -1.95 -1.11 -5.15
CA ASP A 79 -2.46 -1.18 -6.52
C ASP A 79 -3.97 -0.88 -6.56
N ILE A 80 -4.77 -1.49 -5.67
CA ILE A 80 -6.21 -1.23 -5.56
C ILE A 80 -6.47 0.27 -5.31
N HIS A 81 -5.70 0.89 -4.41
CA HIS A 81 -5.85 2.31 -4.12
C HIS A 81 -5.59 3.18 -5.36
N LEU A 82 -4.52 2.90 -6.11
CA LEU A 82 -4.19 3.62 -7.33
C LEU A 82 -5.28 3.46 -8.41
N TYR A 83 -5.82 2.25 -8.57
CA TYR A 83 -6.95 2.01 -9.47
C TYR A 83 -8.21 2.77 -9.04
N GLN A 84 -8.53 2.80 -7.75
CA GLN A 84 -9.68 3.56 -7.22
C GLN A 84 -9.56 5.05 -7.49
N VAL A 85 -8.40 5.64 -7.19
CA VAL A 85 -8.14 7.07 -7.48
C VAL A 85 -8.30 7.32 -8.98
N THR A 86 -7.64 6.54 -9.83
CA THR A 86 -7.73 6.68 -11.28
C THR A 86 -9.18 6.56 -11.80
N PHE A 87 -9.94 5.62 -11.26
CA PHE A 87 -11.34 5.42 -11.60
C PHE A 87 -12.20 6.64 -11.25
N LEU A 88 -12.03 7.22 -10.07
CA LEU A 88 -12.75 8.44 -9.66
C LEU A 88 -12.43 9.63 -10.58
N TYR A 89 -11.17 9.77 -11.00
CA TYR A 89 -10.78 10.80 -11.97
C TYR A 89 -11.46 10.59 -13.33
N LEU A 90 -11.48 9.36 -13.84
CA LEU A 90 -12.14 9.01 -15.11
C LEU A 90 -13.65 9.27 -15.04
N GLN A 91 -14.31 8.91 -13.94
CA GLN A 91 -15.72 9.22 -13.74
C GLN A 91 -15.97 10.72 -13.75
N THR A 92 -15.17 11.50 -13.00
CA THR A 92 -15.29 12.96 -12.94
C THR A 92 -15.15 13.60 -14.33
N LEU A 93 -14.13 13.18 -15.09
CA LEU A 93 -13.90 13.67 -16.45
C LEU A 93 -15.06 13.31 -17.39
N PHE A 94 -15.54 12.07 -17.35
CA PHE A 94 -16.67 11.59 -18.16
C PHE A 94 -17.94 12.42 -17.91
N PHE A 95 -18.28 12.70 -16.64
CA PHE A 95 -19.44 13.53 -16.31
C PHE A 95 -19.24 15.02 -16.60
N SER A 96 -18.01 15.53 -16.52
CA SER A 96 -17.72 16.93 -16.90
C SER A 96 -17.86 17.16 -18.42
N GLY A 97 -17.51 16.17 -19.24
CA GLY A 97 -17.68 16.21 -20.70
C GLY A 97 -19.13 16.15 -21.18
N PHE A 98 -20.07 15.76 -20.31
CA PHE A 98 -21.51 15.73 -20.59
C PHE A 98 -22.27 16.99 -20.15
N ARG A 99 -21.59 17.94 -19.48
CA ARG A 99 -22.18 19.25 -19.05
C ARG A 99 -21.84 20.41 -20.01
N ALA A 100 -21.33 20.11 -21.20
CA ALA A 100 -21.11 21.09 -22.28
C ALA A 100 -22.15 20.94 -23.39
#